data_AF-A0A8J3RZE3-F1
#
_entry.id   AF-A0A8J3RZE3-F1
#
_cell.length_a   1.000
_cell.length_b   1.000
_cell.length_c   1.000
_cell.angle_alpha   90.00
_cell.angle_beta   90.00
_cell.angle_gamma   90.00
#
_symmetry.space_group_name_H-M   'P 1'
#
loop_
_entity.id
_entity.type
_entity.pdbx_description
1 polymer ?
#
loop_
_entity_poly.entity_id
_entity_poly.type
_entity_poly.pdbx_seq_one_letter_code
_entity_poly.pdbx_strand_id
1 'polypeptide(L)'
;MREARAEDARTEARRLIRDLLGEDRPSAGVLLREAQAVLGTDRVTRCTELIRGAPLTRRSAELASLAGLLVGTRELGTEWWERPRAGGVPAPDDVLRSAGAVGSWTDLTALEMLAARIADDAADRTWGPPVAVTDLNSWQAEDRITLPPDAVPGQRVVVSFDAGGRLDAVVVRRPDDDLGSNLDFSSLRYSRPAEAQWSWGVAGGLGPHHLAGEDPDPYQVPVDGTAARVLRDWALRHGATAEQTGREWRVKGDVVAAIERVDWMWRSGEWFAWWRGVAALVDGDPAQLSARLEEITAAS
;
A
#
# COMPACT_ATOMS: atom_id res chain seq x y z
N MET A 1 7.07 -16.81 -17.93
CA MET A 1 7.66 -16.98 -16.58
C MET A 1 7.30 -15.84 -15.61
N ARG A 2 7.02 -14.61 -16.07
CA ARG A 2 6.69 -13.45 -15.19
C ARG A 2 5.19 -13.31 -14.88
N GLU A 3 4.30 -13.49 -15.85
CA GLU A 3 2.84 -13.55 -15.61
C GLU A 3 2.47 -14.64 -14.59
N ALA A 4 3.12 -15.80 -14.68
CA ALA A 4 2.99 -16.87 -13.69
C ALA A 4 3.29 -16.39 -12.25
N ARG A 5 4.32 -15.54 -12.05
CA ARG A 5 4.67 -15.03 -10.71
C ARG A 5 3.66 -14.00 -10.18
N ALA A 6 3.04 -13.20 -11.03
CA ALA A 6 1.99 -12.25 -10.64
C ALA A 6 0.68 -12.98 -10.29
N GLU A 7 0.36 -14.04 -11.04
CA GLU A 7 -0.76 -14.94 -10.75
C GLU A 7 -0.54 -15.73 -9.45
N ASP A 8 0.69 -16.18 -9.20
CA ASP A 8 1.10 -16.80 -7.93
C ASP A 8 0.96 -15.82 -6.76
N ALA A 9 1.40 -14.57 -6.91
CA ALA A 9 1.28 -13.54 -5.87
C ALA A 9 -0.18 -13.20 -5.54
N ARG A 10 -1.06 -13.11 -6.55
CA ARG A 10 -2.51 -12.91 -6.33
C ARG A 10 -3.17 -14.11 -5.68
N THR A 11 -2.76 -15.32 -6.04
CA THR A 11 -3.26 -16.56 -5.41
C THR A 11 -2.84 -16.62 -3.95
N GLU A 12 -1.58 -16.30 -3.67
CA GLU A 12 -1.03 -16.26 -2.32
C GLU A 12 -1.68 -15.15 -1.48
N ALA A 13 -1.85 -13.95 -2.03
CA ALA A 13 -2.55 -12.86 -1.37
C ALA A 13 -4.00 -13.23 -1.01
N ARG A 14 -4.72 -13.92 -1.90
CA ARG A 14 -6.07 -14.43 -1.60
C ARG A 14 -6.06 -15.48 -0.50
N ARG A 15 -5.07 -16.39 -0.49
CA ARG A 15 -4.89 -17.38 0.57
C ARG A 15 -4.63 -16.70 1.90
N LEU A 16 -3.70 -15.74 1.95
CA LEU A 16 -3.38 -14.97 3.15
C LEU A 16 -4.59 -14.16 3.64
N ILE A 17 -5.32 -13.49 2.76
CA ILE A 17 -6.56 -12.79 3.15
C ILE A 17 -7.63 -13.74 3.67
N ARG A 18 -7.80 -14.91 3.07
CA ARG A 18 -8.69 -15.92 3.62
C ARG A 18 -8.25 -16.34 5.02
N ASP A 19 -6.97 -16.58 5.22
CA ASP A 19 -6.44 -17.03 6.51
C ASP A 19 -6.51 -15.92 7.58
N LEU A 20 -6.38 -14.65 7.18
CA LEU A 20 -6.36 -13.49 8.08
C LEU A 20 -7.75 -12.89 8.35
N LEU A 21 -8.63 -12.89 7.35
CA LEU A 21 -9.96 -12.26 7.39
C LEU A 21 -11.11 -13.27 7.30
N GLY A 22 -10.86 -14.53 6.96
CA GLY A 22 -11.88 -15.58 6.82
C GLY A 22 -12.61 -15.59 5.47
N GLU A 23 -12.13 -14.85 4.47
CA GLU A 23 -12.92 -14.50 3.29
C GLU A 23 -12.22 -14.83 1.95
N ASP A 24 -12.98 -15.46 1.04
CA ASP A 24 -12.49 -15.89 -0.28
C ASP A 24 -12.41 -14.76 -1.32
N ARG A 25 -13.25 -13.73 -1.14
CA ARG A 25 -13.37 -12.59 -2.06
C ARG A 25 -13.44 -11.30 -1.24
N PRO A 26 -12.30 -10.62 -1.02
CA PRO A 26 -12.30 -9.38 -0.27
C PRO A 26 -13.15 -8.33 -1.00
N SER A 27 -14.06 -7.71 -0.26
CA SER A 27 -14.82 -6.54 -0.71
C SER A 27 -14.79 -5.47 0.37
N ALA A 28 -14.94 -4.20 -0.02
CA ALA A 28 -14.98 -3.09 0.92
C ALA A 28 -16.09 -3.27 1.97
N GLY A 29 -17.27 -3.71 1.55
CA GLY A 29 -18.40 -3.95 2.45
C GLY A 29 -18.14 -5.04 3.48
N VAL A 30 -17.47 -6.13 3.11
CA VAL A 30 -17.07 -7.19 4.05
C VAL A 30 -16.03 -6.66 5.03
N LEU A 31 -14.97 -6.01 4.52
CA LEU A 31 -13.90 -5.44 5.34
C LEU A 31 -14.44 -4.45 6.37
N LEU A 32 -15.36 -3.56 5.99
CA LEU A 32 -15.96 -2.58 6.90
C LEU A 32 -16.77 -3.24 8.01
N ARG A 33 -17.52 -4.32 7.71
CA ARG A 33 -18.26 -5.06 8.74
C ARG A 33 -17.33 -5.75 9.72
N GLU A 34 -16.30 -6.44 9.22
CA GLU A 34 -15.29 -7.09 10.05
C GLU A 34 -14.51 -6.09 10.91
N ALA A 35 -14.14 -4.95 10.31
CA ALA A 35 -13.52 -3.85 11.03
C ALA A 35 -14.44 -3.32 12.14
N GLN A 36 -15.75 -3.19 11.90
CA GLN A 36 -16.67 -2.65 12.89
C GLN A 36 -16.75 -3.53 14.14
N ALA A 37 -16.68 -4.85 13.96
CA ALA A 37 -16.69 -5.81 15.06
C ALA A 37 -15.43 -5.72 15.95
N VAL A 38 -14.29 -5.27 15.41
CA VAL A 38 -13.00 -5.24 16.13
C VAL A 38 -12.61 -3.83 16.58
N LEU A 39 -12.69 -2.84 15.70
CA LEU A 39 -12.28 -1.46 15.98
C LEU A 39 -13.36 -0.68 16.73
N GLY A 40 -14.62 -1.12 16.61
CA GLY A 40 -15.79 -0.40 17.09
C GLY A 40 -16.37 0.58 16.06
N THR A 41 -17.63 0.94 16.25
CA THR A 41 -18.42 1.75 15.30
C THR A 41 -17.82 3.12 15.02
N ASP A 42 -17.34 3.83 16.04
CA ASP A 42 -16.86 5.21 15.88
C ASP A 42 -15.58 5.26 15.02
N ARG A 43 -14.63 4.35 15.28
CA ARG A 43 -13.39 4.25 14.50
C ARG A 43 -13.69 3.87 13.06
N VAL A 44 -14.55 2.89 12.82
CA VAL A 44 -14.90 2.48 11.45
C VAL A 44 -15.67 3.55 10.71
N THR A 45 -16.55 4.29 11.38
CA THR A 45 -17.23 5.44 10.78
C THR A 45 -16.20 6.46 10.31
N ARG A 46 -15.23 6.81 11.17
CA ARG A 46 -14.17 7.74 10.82
C ARG A 46 -13.26 7.23 9.70
N CYS A 47 -12.83 5.97 9.74
CA CYS A 47 -12.09 5.36 8.64
C CYS A 47 -12.88 5.43 7.32
N THR A 48 -14.18 5.14 7.36
CA THR A 48 -15.04 5.19 6.16
C THR A 48 -15.15 6.60 5.60
N GLU A 49 -15.25 7.62 6.44
CA GLU A 49 -15.21 9.02 6.00
C GLU A 49 -13.89 9.36 5.30
N LEU A 50 -12.76 8.92 5.84
CA LEU A 50 -11.44 9.13 5.22
C LEU A 50 -11.32 8.41 3.87
N ILE A 51 -11.75 7.14 3.81
CA ILE A 51 -11.77 6.36 2.56
C ILE A 51 -12.68 7.02 1.51
N ARG A 52 -13.83 7.58 1.91
CA ARG A 52 -14.72 8.32 1.01
C ARG A 52 -14.10 9.62 0.50
N GLY A 53 -13.37 10.33 1.37
CA GLY A 53 -12.72 11.60 1.07
C GLY A 53 -11.42 11.47 0.27
N ALA A 54 -10.83 10.28 0.22
CA ALA A 54 -9.62 10.03 -0.57
C ALA A 54 -9.89 10.04 -2.08
N PRO A 55 -8.88 10.40 -2.90
CA PRO A 55 -8.96 10.22 -4.35
C PRO A 55 -9.40 8.80 -4.71
N LEU A 56 -10.22 8.65 -5.74
CA LEU A 56 -10.85 7.38 -6.08
C LEU A 56 -9.80 6.34 -6.51
N THR A 57 -8.69 6.78 -7.12
CA THR A 57 -7.54 5.92 -7.43
C THR A 57 -6.77 5.44 -6.20
N ARG A 58 -6.87 6.14 -5.06
CA ARG A 58 -6.23 5.77 -3.79
C ARG A 58 -7.12 4.94 -2.88
N ARG A 59 -8.41 4.79 -3.20
CA ARG A 59 -9.38 4.08 -2.34
C ARG A 59 -8.95 2.66 -1.99
N SER A 60 -8.29 1.95 -2.92
CA SER A 60 -7.73 0.61 -2.65
C SER A 60 -6.65 0.65 -1.55
N ALA A 61 -5.76 1.63 -1.57
CA ALA A 61 -4.72 1.79 -0.54
C ALA A 61 -5.30 2.13 0.84
N GLU A 62 -6.35 2.96 0.89
CA GLU A 62 -7.05 3.28 2.14
C GLU A 62 -7.74 2.04 2.75
N LEU A 63 -8.40 1.24 1.91
CA LEU A 63 -9.03 -0.02 2.34
C LEU A 63 -7.98 -1.07 2.74
N ALA A 64 -6.86 -1.17 2.01
CA ALA A 64 -5.73 -2.01 2.41
C ALA A 64 -5.20 -1.60 3.79
N SER A 65 -5.06 -0.30 4.05
CA SER A 65 -4.63 0.24 5.34
C SER A 65 -5.61 -0.14 6.45
N LEU A 66 -6.93 -0.09 6.19
CA LEU A 66 -7.94 -0.58 7.13
C LEU A 66 -7.81 -2.09 7.41
N ALA A 67 -7.46 -2.90 6.42
CA ALA A 67 -7.21 -4.34 6.63
C ALA A 67 -6.00 -4.57 7.57
N GLY A 68 -4.93 -3.80 7.39
CA GLY A 68 -3.78 -3.80 8.32
C GLY A 68 -4.20 -3.40 9.74
N LEU A 69 -4.99 -2.34 9.88
CA LEU A 69 -5.50 -1.87 11.18
C LEU A 69 -6.41 -2.89 11.88
N LEU A 70 -7.28 -3.58 11.12
CA LEU A 70 -8.12 -4.66 11.61
C LEU A 70 -7.27 -5.79 12.22
N VAL A 71 -6.32 -6.33 11.44
CA VAL A 71 -5.48 -7.43 11.90
C VAL A 71 -4.55 -6.99 13.04
N GLY A 72 -3.96 -5.80 12.94
CA GLY A 72 -3.12 -5.24 14.01
C GLY A 72 -3.88 -5.01 15.30
N THR A 73 -5.14 -4.58 15.26
CA THR A 73 -5.97 -4.41 16.47
C THR A 73 -6.30 -5.77 17.09
N ARG A 74 -6.59 -6.80 16.29
CA ARG A 74 -6.76 -8.19 16.79
C ARG A 74 -5.50 -8.69 17.47
N GLU A 75 -4.33 -8.32 16.95
CA GLU A 75 -3.04 -8.77 17.48
C GLU A 75 -2.64 -8.02 18.75
N LEU A 76 -2.65 -6.68 18.73
CA LEU A 76 -2.08 -5.81 19.76
C LEU A 76 -3.08 -5.37 20.83
N GLY A 77 -4.38 -5.65 20.63
CA GLY A 77 -5.45 -5.24 21.52
C GLY A 77 -5.96 -3.83 21.23
N THR A 78 -7.19 -3.55 21.70
CA THR A 78 -7.85 -2.25 21.49
C THR A 78 -7.15 -1.10 22.20
N GLU A 79 -6.42 -1.39 23.28
CA GLU A 79 -5.62 -0.42 24.04
C GLU A 79 -4.49 0.21 23.21
N TRP A 80 -4.11 -0.39 22.08
CA TRP A 80 -3.14 0.20 21.16
C TRP A 80 -3.60 1.58 20.68
N TRP A 81 -4.91 1.74 20.45
CA TRP A 81 -5.51 2.97 19.91
C TRP A 81 -5.38 4.18 20.84
N GLU A 82 -5.26 3.92 22.14
CA GLU A 82 -5.17 4.94 23.18
C GLU A 82 -3.72 5.22 23.60
N ARG A 83 -2.76 4.46 23.06
CA ARG A 83 -1.36 4.49 23.50
C ARG A 83 -0.56 5.59 22.79
N PRO A 84 -0.15 6.67 23.48
CA PRO A 84 0.82 7.60 22.92
C PRO A 84 2.18 6.91 22.80
N ARG A 85 3.00 7.34 21.82
CA ARG A 85 4.39 6.89 21.70
C ARG A 85 5.33 7.91 22.36
N ALA A 86 6.52 7.47 22.75
CA ALA A 86 7.57 8.36 23.23
C ALA A 86 7.89 9.44 22.18
N GLY A 87 8.43 10.58 22.62
CA GLY A 87 8.79 11.68 21.70
C GLY A 87 7.62 12.55 21.24
N GLY A 88 6.47 12.52 21.96
CA GLY A 88 5.33 13.41 21.69
C GLY A 88 4.44 12.97 20.53
N VAL A 89 4.56 11.71 20.07
CA VAL A 89 3.71 11.14 19.03
C VAL A 89 2.30 10.88 19.62
N PRO A 90 1.23 11.48 19.07
CA PRO A 90 -0.13 11.32 19.58
C PRO A 90 -0.61 9.86 19.61
N ALA A 91 -1.67 9.60 20.39
CA ALA A 91 -2.35 8.32 20.35
C ALA A 91 -2.97 8.08 18.96
N PRO A 92 -3.05 6.83 18.48
CA PRO A 92 -3.69 6.52 17.20
C PRO A 92 -5.11 7.09 17.03
N ASP A 93 -5.91 7.13 18.10
CA ASP A 93 -7.24 7.74 18.05
C ASP A 93 -7.20 9.26 17.78
N ASP A 94 -6.19 9.96 18.29
CA ASP A 94 -6.03 11.39 18.02
C ASP A 94 -5.63 11.64 16.56
N VAL A 95 -4.77 10.78 16.01
CA VAL A 95 -4.41 10.79 14.59
C VAL A 95 -5.64 10.54 13.71
N LEU A 96 -6.41 9.49 14.01
CA LEU A 96 -7.61 9.13 13.25
C LEU A 96 -8.66 10.26 13.27
N ARG A 97 -8.85 10.91 14.44
CA ARG A 97 -9.77 12.05 14.59
C ARG A 97 -9.29 13.28 13.83
N SER A 98 -8.05 13.70 14.03
CA SER A 98 -7.49 14.91 13.42
C SER A 98 -7.29 14.79 11.91
N ALA A 99 -7.11 13.57 11.39
CA ALA A 99 -6.68 13.30 10.02
C ALA A 99 -5.40 14.05 9.62
N GLY A 100 -4.60 14.49 10.60
CA GLY A 100 -3.34 15.17 10.37
C GLY A 100 -2.18 14.19 10.31
N ALA A 101 -1.31 14.35 9.31
CA ALA A 101 -0.01 13.68 9.31
C ALA A 101 0.80 14.15 10.52
N VAL A 102 1.40 13.20 11.26
CA VAL A 102 2.27 13.49 12.39
C VAL A 102 3.73 13.37 11.93
N GLY A 103 4.49 14.47 12.01
CA GLY A 103 5.95 14.43 11.80
C GLY A 103 6.40 14.09 10.37
N SER A 104 7.48 13.31 10.23
CA SER A 104 8.20 13.01 8.98
C SER A 104 7.46 12.12 7.96
N TRP A 105 6.14 11.94 8.11
CA TRP A 105 5.29 11.02 7.36
C TRP A 105 4.32 11.78 6.45
N THR A 106 4.78 12.92 5.90
CA THR A 106 3.92 13.88 5.20
C THR A 106 3.29 13.36 3.92
N ASP A 107 3.86 12.30 3.34
CA ASP A 107 3.43 11.76 2.04
C ASP A 107 2.38 10.65 2.18
N LEU A 108 2.09 10.22 3.41
CA LEU A 108 1.13 9.17 3.73
C LEU A 108 -0.18 9.77 4.23
N THR A 109 -1.29 9.13 3.90
CA THR A 109 -2.57 9.46 4.50
C THR A 109 -2.61 9.02 5.97
N ALA A 110 -3.58 9.52 6.72
CA ALA A 110 -3.73 9.15 8.12
C ALA A 110 -3.90 7.63 8.31
N LEU A 111 -4.62 6.95 7.41
CA LEU A 111 -4.80 5.50 7.51
C LEU A 111 -3.52 4.75 7.15
N GLU A 112 -2.80 5.16 6.11
CA GLU A 112 -1.52 4.55 5.73
C GLU A 112 -0.48 4.68 6.84
N MET A 113 -0.38 5.87 7.45
CA MET A 113 0.51 6.11 8.59
C MET A 113 0.14 5.24 9.79
N LEU A 114 -1.14 5.11 10.11
CA LEU A 114 -1.60 4.25 11.21
C LEU A 114 -1.36 2.76 10.91
N ALA A 115 -1.59 2.31 9.67
CA ALA A 115 -1.37 0.94 9.25
C ALA A 115 0.12 0.55 9.32
N ALA A 116 1.00 1.43 8.87
CA ALA A 116 2.43 1.23 8.99
C ALA A 116 2.89 1.22 10.46
N ARG A 117 2.36 2.13 11.29
CA ARG A 117 2.67 2.17 12.72
C ARG A 117 2.26 0.89 13.45
N ILE A 118 1.03 0.40 13.22
CA ILE A 118 0.54 -0.82 13.88
C ILE A 118 1.31 -2.06 13.41
N ALA A 119 1.75 -2.07 12.13
CA ALA A 119 2.57 -3.12 11.58
C ALA A 119 3.96 -3.17 12.22
N ASP A 120 4.58 -2.01 12.47
CA ASP A 120 5.85 -1.93 13.20
C ASP A 120 5.71 -2.33 14.68
N ASP A 121 4.67 -1.86 15.37
CA ASP A 121 4.42 -2.26 16.77
C ASP A 121 4.21 -3.79 16.90
N ALA A 122 3.54 -4.42 15.91
CA ALA A 122 3.36 -5.87 15.87
C ALA A 122 4.67 -6.62 15.57
N ALA A 123 5.47 -6.10 14.63
CA ALA A 123 6.80 -6.64 14.32
C ALA A 123 7.73 -6.57 15.55
N ASP A 124 7.77 -5.41 16.22
CA ASP A 124 8.63 -5.17 17.39
C ASP A 124 8.23 -6.07 18.56
N ARG A 125 6.93 -6.33 18.76
CA ARG A 125 6.46 -7.28 19.77
C ARG A 125 6.91 -8.71 19.49
N THR A 126 6.98 -9.09 18.22
CA THR A 126 7.27 -10.47 17.80
C THR A 126 8.76 -10.75 17.71
N TRP A 127 9.54 -9.80 17.18
CA TRP A 127 10.94 -9.98 16.83
C TRP A 127 11.90 -9.02 17.55
N GLY A 128 11.37 -8.15 18.40
CA GLY A 128 12.13 -7.06 19.01
C GLY A 128 12.30 -5.85 18.08
N PRO A 129 12.69 -4.69 18.63
CA PRO A 129 12.94 -3.49 17.86
C PRO A 129 14.14 -3.70 16.92
N PRO A 130 14.09 -3.19 15.68
CA PRO A 130 15.21 -3.29 14.76
C PRO A 130 16.38 -2.42 15.23
N VAL A 131 17.62 -2.89 15.02
CA VAL A 131 18.83 -2.11 15.34
C VAL A 131 19.12 -1.04 14.29
N ALA A 132 18.57 -1.19 13.08
CA ALA A 132 18.75 -0.28 11.96
C ALA A 132 17.64 -0.46 10.90
N VAL A 133 17.59 0.47 9.95
CA VAL A 133 16.75 0.41 8.75
C VAL A 133 17.66 0.16 7.53
N THR A 134 17.25 -0.69 6.60
CA THR A 134 17.95 -0.95 5.34
C THR A 134 17.02 -0.76 4.14
N ASP A 135 17.56 -0.25 3.03
CA ASP A 135 16.84 -0.15 1.76
C ASP A 135 17.21 -1.35 0.87
N LEU A 136 16.25 -2.26 0.65
CA LEU A 136 16.45 -3.45 -0.19
C LEU A 136 16.55 -3.11 -1.69
N ASN A 137 16.22 -1.89 -2.11
CA ASN A 137 16.46 -1.43 -3.47
C ASN A 137 17.91 -0.96 -3.69
N SER A 138 18.70 -0.89 -2.61
CA SER A 138 20.11 -0.57 -2.71
C SER A 138 20.91 -1.76 -3.21
N TRP A 139 21.63 -1.57 -4.31
CA TRP A 139 22.62 -2.50 -4.86
C TRP A 139 23.82 -2.79 -3.94
N GLN A 140 23.94 -2.09 -2.81
CA GLN A 140 24.96 -2.27 -1.78
C GLN A 140 24.34 -2.22 -0.37
N ALA A 141 23.30 -3.01 -0.12
CA ALA A 141 22.62 -2.99 1.19
C ALA A 141 23.48 -3.57 2.33
N GLU A 142 24.53 -4.33 2.02
CA GLU A 142 25.53 -4.82 2.99
C GLU A 142 26.35 -3.67 3.58
N ASP A 143 26.78 -3.81 4.85
CA ASP A 143 27.57 -2.83 5.59
C ASP A 143 26.94 -1.44 5.79
N ARG A 144 25.66 -1.24 5.43
CA ARG A 144 24.97 0.06 5.59
C ARG A 144 24.25 0.25 6.91
N ILE A 145 24.20 -0.79 7.74
CA ILE A 145 23.58 -0.70 9.05
C ILE A 145 24.62 -0.36 10.11
N THR A 146 24.30 0.58 10.99
CA THR A 146 25.11 0.83 12.17
C THR A 146 24.97 -0.37 13.11
N LEU A 147 26.07 -1.08 13.31
CA LEU A 147 26.10 -2.22 14.23
C LEU A 147 26.03 -1.76 15.69
N PRO A 148 25.40 -2.54 16.57
CA PRO A 148 25.48 -2.31 18.02
C PRO A 148 26.95 -2.26 18.50
N PRO A 149 27.28 -1.42 19.49
CA PRO A 149 28.67 -1.29 19.99
C PRO A 149 29.27 -2.59 20.55
N ASP A 150 28.42 -3.52 20.98
CA ASP A 150 28.76 -4.83 21.53
C ASP A 150 28.62 -5.96 20.49
N ALA A 151 28.51 -5.63 19.21
CA ALA A 151 28.36 -6.60 18.14
C ALA A 151 29.55 -7.56 18.05
N VAL A 152 29.28 -8.86 17.88
CA VAL A 152 30.30 -9.89 17.71
C VAL A 152 30.12 -10.66 16.39
N PRO A 153 31.20 -11.12 15.73
CA PRO A 153 31.08 -11.93 14.53
C PRO A 153 30.18 -13.16 14.73
N GLY A 154 29.29 -13.42 13.78
CA GLY A 154 28.29 -14.47 13.82
C GLY A 154 26.98 -14.08 14.53
N GLN A 155 26.92 -12.95 15.23
CA GLN A 155 25.69 -12.44 15.83
C GLN A 155 24.66 -12.12 14.75
N ARG A 156 23.40 -12.46 15.01
CA ARG A 156 22.27 -12.03 14.19
C ARG A 156 21.60 -10.84 14.84
N VAL A 157 21.41 -9.78 14.07
CA VAL A 157 20.67 -8.58 14.50
C VAL A 157 19.47 -8.38 13.59
N VAL A 158 18.35 -7.93 14.14
CA VAL A 158 17.13 -7.67 13.38
C VAL A 158 17.19 -6.26 12.79
N VAL A 159 16.89 -6.11 11.51
CA VAL A 159 16.78 -4.82 10.83
C VAL A 159 15.40 -4.69 10.19
N SER A 160 14.91 -3.45 10.06
CA SER A 160 13.69 -3.17 9.31
C SER A 160 14.04 -2.76 7.88
N PHE A 161 13.12 -2.99 6.95
CA PHE A 161 13.27 -2.57 5.57
C PHE A 161 12.03 -1.90 4.96
N ASP A 162 10.89 -2.08 5.61
CA ASP A 162 9.62 -1.43 5.32
C ASP A 162 8.75 -1.52 6.59
N ALA A 163 7.58 -0.88 6.59
CA ALA A 163 6.63 -0.94 7.68
C ALA A 163 6.25 -2.41 8.01
N GLY A 164 6.51 -2.85 9.24
CA GLY A 164 6.29 -4.23 9.67
C GLY A 164 7.19 -5.30 9.03
N GLY A 165 8.05 -4.92 8.07
CA GLY A 165 9.02 -5.81 7.43
C GLY A 165 10.29 -5.92 8.25
N ARG A 166 10.79 -7.15 8.46
CA ARG A 166 12.06 -7.44 9.14
C ARG A 166 12.90 -8.45 8.35
N LEU A 167 14.21 -8.34 8.49
CA LEU A 167 15.16 -9.40 8.15
C LEU A 167 16.29 -9.41 9.16
N ASP A 168 17.03 -10.50 9.19
CA ASP A 168 18.24 -10.60 9.99
C ASP A 168 19.45 -10.15 9.17
N ALA A 169 20.37 -9.45 9.82
CA ALA A 169 21.71 -9.22 9.35
C ALA A 169 22.70 -10.01 10.22
N VAL A 170 23.63 -10.70 9.58
CA VAL A 170 24.71 -11.43 10.26
C VAL A 170 25.92 -10.53 10.37
N VAL A 171 26.39 -10.29 11.59
CA VAL A 171 27.64 -9.57 11.84
C VAL A 171 28.79 -10.43 11.35
N VAL A 172 29.65 -9.85 10.52
CA VAL A 172 30.80 -10.54 9.94
C VAL A 172 32.08 -9.75 10.22
N ARG A 173 33.21 -10.45 10.31
CA ARG A 173 34.53 -9.82 10.36
C ARG A 173 35.06 -9.68 8.94
N ARG A 174 35.44 -8.46 8.56
CA ARG A 174 36.03 -8.15 7.25
C ARG A 174 37.55 -8.39 7.27
N PRO A 175 38.23 -8.45 6.11
CA PRO A 175 39.66 -8.75 6.04
C PRO A 175 40.59 -7.74 6.72
N ASP A 176 40.13 -6.51 6.95
CA ASP A 176 40.79 -5.42 7.66
C ASP A 176 40.54 -5.44 9.18
N ASP A 177 39.92 -6.51 9.70
CA ASP A 177 39.53 -6.71 11.11
C ASP A 177 38.35 -5.83 11.58
N ASP A 178 37.76 -5.03 10.67
CA ASP A 178 36.55 -4.27 10.94
C ASP A 178 35.30 -5.18 10.95
N LEU A 179 34.27 -4.77 11.69
CA LEU A 179 32.97 -5.44 11.69
C LEU A 179 32.09 -4.89 10.58
N GLY A 180 31.48 -5.82 9.83
CA GLY A 180 30.48 -5.57 8.80
C GLY A 180 29.20 -6.37 9.04
N SER A 181 28.27 -6.29 8.10
CA SER A 181 27.00 -6.99 8.12
C SER A 181 26.63 -7.54 6.74
N ASN A 182 26.18 -8.79 6.71
CA ASN A 182 25.57 -9.41 5.53
C ASN A 182 24.08 -9.62 5.79
N LEU A 183 23.23 -9.23 4.84
CA LEU A 183 21.79 -9.42 4.94
C LEU A 183 21.41 -10.87 4.65
N ASP A 184 20.62 -11.48 5.55
CA ASP A 184 20.06 -12.81 5.35
C ASP A 184 18.67 -12.71 4.71
N PHE A 185 18.64 -12.68 3.37
CA PHE A 185 17.39 -12.63 2.61
C PHE A 185 16.47 -13.83 2.84
N SER A 186 16.99 -14.97 3.33
CA SER A 186 16.15 -16.13 3.67
C SER A 186 15.33 -15.92 4.93
N SER A 187 15.67 -14.91 5.74
CA SER A 187 14.97 -14.54 6.97
C SER A 187 13.94 -13.42 6.79
N LEU A 188 13.70 -12.99 5.54
CA LEU A 188 12.74 -11.93 5.23
C LEU A 188 11.33 -12.32 5.70
N ARG A 189 10.68 -11.42 6.42
CA ARG A 189 9.38 -11.64 7.06
C ARG A 189 8.61 -10.33 7.23
N TYR A 190 7.29 -10.43 7.24
CA TYR A 190 6.37 -9.31 7.45
C TYR A 190 5.46 -9.60 8.63
N SER A 191 5.19 -8.59 9.46
CA SER A 191 4.19 -8.73 10.51
C SER A 191 2.81 -8.97 9.90
N ARG A 192 1.93 -9.67 10.63
CA ARG A 192 0.59 -10.00 10.11
C ARG A 192 -0.22 -8.78 9.66
N PRO A 193 -0.13 -7.59 10.30
CA PRO A 193 -0.80 -6.40 9.80
C PRO A 193 -0.26 -5.93 8.44
N ALA A 194 1.06 -5.98 8.23
CA ALA A 194 1.67 -5.67 6.93
C ALA A 194 1.24 -6.69 5.86
N GLU A 195 1.24 -7.98 6.19
CA GLU A 195 0.73 -9.03 5.30
C GLU A 195 -0.74 -8.80 4.95
N ALA A 196 -1.58 -8.41 5.91
CA ALA A 196 -3.00 -8.12 5.68
C ALA A 196 -3.20 -6.92 4.75
N GLN A 197 -2.47 -5.83 4.98
CA GLN A 197 -2.52 -4.65 4.13
C GLN A 197 -2.13 -4.98 2.69
N TRP A 198 -0.95 -5.58 2.50
CA TRP A 198 -0.47 -5.95 1.18
C TRP A 198 -1.39 -6.94 0.48
N SER A 199 -1.80 -8.00 1.18
CA SER A 199 -2.63 -9.05 0.61
C SER A 199 -4.02 -8.54 0.23
N TRP A 200 -4.59 -7.60 0.99
CA TRP A 200 -5.87 -6.98 0.62
C TRP A 200 -5.73 -6.16 -0.65
N GLY A 201 -4.68 -5.33 -0.75
CA GLY A 201 -4.42 -4.51 -1.95
C GLY A 201 -4.26 -5.36 -3.21
N VAL A 202 -3.53 -6.47 -3.11
CA VAL A 202 -3.30 -7.39 -4.23
C VAL A 202 -4.54 -8.21 -4.57
N ALA A 203 -5.27 -8.72 -3.58
CA ALA A 203 -6.42 -9.59 -3.80
C ALA A 203 -7.68 -8.80 -4.23
N GLY A 204 -7.87 -7.59 -3.68
CA GLY A 204 -8.97 -6.67 -4.01
C GLY A 204 -8.72 -5.85 -5.27
N GLY A 205 -7.47 -5.64 -5.66
CA GLY A 205 -7.08 -4.82 -6.81
C GLY A 205 -7.40 -3.33 -6.61
N LEU A 206 -7.28 -2.53 -7.66
CA LEU A 206 -7.54 -1.09 -7.61
C LEU A 206 -9.03 -0.71 -7.51
N GLY A 207 -9.94 -1.63 -7.80
CA GLY A 207 -11.39 -1.43 -7.71
C GLY A 207 -12.12 -1.67 -9.05
N PRO A 208 -13.38 -1.21 -9.19
CA PRO A 208 -14.08 -0.28 -8.30
C PRO A 208 -14.43 -0.86 -6.91
N HIS A 209 -14.29 -0.02 -5.87
CA HIS A 209 -14.58 -0.36 -4.47
C HIS A 209 -15.75 0.49 -3.95
N HIS A 210 -16.97 0.03 -4.19
CA HIS A 210 -18.19 0.73 -3.76
C HIS A 210 -18.35 0.70 -2.24
N LEU A 211 -18.70 1.85 -1.64
CA LEU A 211 -18.99 1.96 -0.22
C LEU A 211 -20.50 2.16 -0.01
N ALA A 212 -21.02 1.62 1.10
CA ALA A 212 -22.43 1.78 1.42
C ALA A 212 -22.78 3.26 1.63
N GLY A 213 -23.94 3.68 1.11
CA GLY A 213 -24.46 5.05 1.28
C GLY A 213 -23.85 6.10 0.32
N GLU A 214 -23.08 5.70 -0.68
CA GLU A 214 -22.63 6.61 -1.75
C GLU A 214 -23.76 6.78 -2.79
N ASP A 215 -24.38 7.96 -2.79
CA ASP A 215 -25.36 8.39 -3.79
C ASP A 215 -25.08 9.86 -4.18
N PRO A 216 -24.66 10.16 -5.43
CA PRO A 216 -24.47 9.19 -6.53
C PRO A 216 -23.23 8.31 -6.34
N ASP A 217 -23.23 7.13 -6.97
CA ASP A 217 -22.07 6.23 -7.02
C ASP A 217 -20.89 6.94 -7.72
N PRO A 218 -19.74 7.16 -7.04
CA PRO A 218 -18.60 7.87 -7.60
C PRO A 218 -18.02 7.18 -8.84
N TYR A 219 -18.20 5.86 -8.98
CA TYR A 219 -17.73 5.12 -10.15
C TYR A 219 -18.64 5.25 -11.37
N GLN A 220 -19.88 5.72 -11.20
CA GLN A 220 -20.81 6.01 -12.30
C GLN A 220 -20.73 7.45 -12.80
N VAL A 221 -19.89 8.29 -12.20
CA VAL A 221 -19.67 9.66 -12.65
C VAL A 221 -19.02 9.64 -14.05
N PRO A 222 -19.60 10.34 -15.04
CA PRO A 222 -19.01 10.43 -16.37
C PRO A 222 -17.61 11.05 -16.36
N VAL A 223 -16.74 10.56 -17.24
CA VAL A 223 -15.42 11.15 -17.49
C VAL A 223 -15.43 12.05 -18.73
N ASP A 224 -14.42 12.91 -18.88
CA ASP A 224 -14.20 13.62 -20.15
C ASP A 224 -13.91 12.60 -21.25
N GLY A 225 -14.85 12.44 -22.18
CA GLY A 225 -14.76 11.46 -23.26
C GLY A 225 -13.64 11.73 -24.28
N THR A 226 -13.18 12.97 -24.42
CA THR A 226 -12.04 13.31 -25.28
C THR A 226 -10.74 12.88 -24.62
N ALA A 227 -10.53 13.27 -23.37
CA ALA A 227 -9.36 12.88 -22.59
C ALA A 227 -9.28 11.35 -22.45
N ALA A 228 -10.40 10.71 -22.13
CA ALA A 228 -10.50 9.26 -22.03
C ALA A 228 -10.09 8.55 -23.32
N ARG A 229 -10.54 9.06 -24.48
CA ARG A 229 -10.16 8.51 -25.79
C ARG A 229 -8.67 8.66 -26.07
N VAL A 230 -8.11 9.84 -25.81
CA VAL A 230 -6.66 10.09 -26.00
C VAL A 230 -5.82 9.13 -25.16
N LEU A 231 -6.13 9.00 -23.87
CA LEU A 231 -5.39 8.13 -22.94
C LEU A 231 -5.54 6.65 -23.28
N ARG A 232 -6.74 6.22 -23.69
CA ARG A 232 -7.00 4.84 -24.11
C ARG A 232 -6.28 4.50 -25.41
N ASP A 233 -6.37 5.38 -26.41
CA ASP A 233 -5.72 5.17 -27.70
C ASP A 233 -4.20 5.19 -27.57
N TRP A 234 -3.65 6.04 -26.69
CA TRP A 234 -2.23 6.00 -26.34
C TRP A 234 -1.85 4.63 -25.77
N ALA A 235 -2.60 4.10 -24.80
CA ALA A 235 -2.29 2.80 -24.19
C ALA A 235 -2.30 1.67 -25.23
N LEU A 236 -3.27 1.66 -26.14
CA LEU A 236 -3.33 0.69 -27.24
C LEU A 236 -2.13 0.79 -28.18
N ARG A 237 -1.70 2.00 -28.54
CA ARG A 237 -0.50 2.21 -29.37
C ARG A 237 0.79 1.74 -28.68
N HIS A 238 0.84 1.80 -27.35
CA HIS A 238 2.01 1.42 -26.56
C HIS A 238 1.97 -0.03 -26.06
N GLY A 239 1.09 -0.85 -26.63
CA GLY A 239 1.09 -2.30 -26.42
C GLY A 239 0.19 -2.80 -25.29
N ALA A 240 -0.80 -2.03 -24.85
CA ALA A 240 -1.95 -2.61 -24.16
C ALA A 240 -2.91 -3.25 -25.16
N THR A 241 -3.60 -4.32 -24.76
CA THR A 241 -4.61 -4.96 -25.59
C THR A 241 -5.99 -4.32 -25.42
N ALA A 242 -6.90 -4.58 -26.36
CA ALA A 242 -8.31 -4.20 -26.23
C ALA A 242 -8.99 -4.85 -25.01
N GLU A 243 -8.52 -6.03 -24.61
CA GLU A 243 -9.00 -6.71 -23.41
C GLU A 243 -8.54 -5.99 -22.13
N GLN A 244 -7.27 -5.56 -22.08
CA GLN A 244 -6.72 -4.82 -20.94
C GLN A 244 -7.37 -3.45 -20.77
N THR A 245 -7.47 -2.69 -21.85
CA THR A 245 -8.12 -1.36 -21.83
C THR A 245 -9.64 -1.47 -21.70
N GLY A 246 -10.24 -2.58 -22.10
CA GLY A 246 -11.68 -2.74 -22.19
C GLY A 246 -12.30 -1.92 -23.33
N ARG A 247 -13.62 -1.75 -23.24
CA ARG A 247 -14.40 -0.96 -24.19
C ARG A 247 -14.13 0.54 -24.00
N GLU A 248 -14.96 1.37 -24.62
CA GLU A 248 -14.96 2.82 -24.40
C GLU A 248 -15.12 3.15 -22.91
N TRP A 249 -14.30 4.07 -22.41
CA TRP A 249 -14.37 4.57 -21.04
C TRP A 249 -15.39 5.71 -20.98
N ARG A 250 -16.51 5.48 -20.29
CA ARG A 250 -17.62 6.43 -20.16
C ARG A 250 -17.74 6.97 -18.76
N VAL A 251 -17.42 6.15 -17.76
CA VAL A 251 -17.49 6.51 -16.34
C VAL A 251 -16.16 6.23 -15.65
N LYS A 252 -15.95 6.83 -14.47
CA LYS A 252 -14.71 6.66 -13.68
C LYS A 252 -14.39 5.18 -13.41
N GLY A 253 -15.42 4.36 -13.18
CA GLY A 253 -15.27 2.91 -12.98
C GLY A 253 -14.63 2.18 -14.16
N ASP A 254 -14.93 2.57 -15.40
CA ASP A 254 -14.33 1.97 -16.59
C ASP A 254 -12.80 2.19 -16.62
N VAL A 255 -12.39 3.41 -16.27
CA VAL A 255 -10.98 3.82 -16.24
C VAL A 255 -10.25 3.07 -15.12
N VAL A 256 -10.82 3.02 -13.91
CA VAL A 256 -10.22 2.29 -12.77
C VAL A 256 -10.03 0.80 -13.10
N ALA A 257 -11.04 0.16 -13.69
CA ALA A 257 -10.93 -1.24 -14.10
C ALA A 257 -9.88 -1.45 -15.21
N ALA A 258 -9.63 -0.44 -16.05
CA ALA A 258 -8.56 -0.50 -17.05
C ALA A 258 -7.16 -0.35 -16.43
N ILE A 259 -6.98 0.54 -15.44
CA ILE A 259 -5.69 0.74 -14.74
C ILE A 259 -5.19 -0.58 -14.15
N GLU A 260 -6.07 -1.34 -13.48
CA GLU A 260 -5.75 -2.65 -12.92
C GLU A 260 -5.31 -3.66 -13.99
N ARG A 261 -6.05 -3.75 -15.11
CA ARG A 261 -5.81 -4.77 -16.14
C ARG A 261 -4.60 -4.48 -17.02
N VAL A 262 -4.28 -3.21 -17.23
CA VAL A 262 -3.14 -2.77 -18.05
C VAL A 262 -1.80 -3.11 -17.38
N ASP A 263 -1.79 -3.24 -16.05
CA ASP A 263 -0.65 -3.63 -15.23
C ASP A 263 0.60 -2.76 -15.52
N TRP A 264 0.36 -1.45 -15.50
CA TRP A 264 1.29 -0.42 -15.98
C TRP A 264 2.61 -0.37 -15.21
N MET A 265 2.64 -0.80 -13.94
CA MET A 265 3.81 -0.76 -13.06
C MET A 265 4.98 -1.63 -13.56
N TRP A 266 4.70 -2.63 -14.39
CA TRP A 266 5.72 -3.53 -14.95
C TRP A 266 6.17 -3.15 -16.35
N ARG A 267 5.78 -1.97 -16.82
CA ARG A 267 6.09 -1.46 -18.15
C ARG A 267 7.18 -0.37 -18.07
N SER A 268 7.50 0.24 -19.20
CA SER A 268 8.47 1.34 -19.33
C SER A 268 8.04 2.58 -18.53
N GLY A 269 9.00 3.46 -18.20
CA GLY A 269 8.75 4.66 -17.39
C GLY A 269 7.71 5.64 -17.98
N GLU A 270 7.46 5.60 -19.29
CA GLU A 270 6.39 6.37 -19.95
C GLU A 270 4.98 5.99 -19.44
N TRP A 271 4.79 4.74 -19.01
CA TRP A 271 3.52 4.29 -18.42
C TRP A 271 3.20 4.97 -17.10
N PHE A 272 4.21 5.50 -16.41
CA PHE A 272 3.98 6.33 -15.22
C PHE A 272 3.33 7.67 -15.58
N ALA A 273 3.72 8.28 -16.71
CA ALA A 273 3.06 9.51 -17.19
C ALA A 273 1.61 9.24 -17.60
N TRP A 274 1.37 8.11 -18.28
CA TRP A 274 0.02 7.64 -18.58
C TRP A 274 -0.80 7.41 -17.32
N TRP A 275 -0.26 6.71 -16.32
CA TRP A 275 -0.93 6.47 -15.04
C TRP A 275 -1.34 7.78 -14.36
N ARG A 276 -0.45 8.79 -14.33
CA ARG A 276 -0.80 10.12 -13.78
C ARG A 276 -1.94 10.78 -14.55
N GLY A 277 -2.00 10.61 -15.87
CA GLY A 277 -3.08 11.14 -16.70
C GLY A 277 -4.43 10.46 -16.42
N VAL A 278 -4.48 9.13 -16.38
CA VAL A 278 -5.71 8.40 -16.04
C VAL A 278 -6.13 8.62 -14.59
N ALA A 279 -5.17 8.78 -13.66
CA ALA A 279 -5.48 9.13 -12.28
C ALA A 279 -6.09 10.53 -12.18
N ALA A 280 -5.51 11.54 -12.83
CA ALA A 280 -6.08 12.88 -12.87
C ALA A 280 -7.49 12.92 -13.48
N LEU A 281 -7.75 12.10 -14.52
CA LEU A 281 -9.08 11.94 -15.12
C LEU A 281 -10.10 11.36 -14.12
N VAL A 282 -9.70 10.33 -13.37
CA VAL A 282 -10.57 9.65 -12.38
C VAL A 282 -10.78 10.52 -11.15
N ASP A 283 -9.73 11.15 -10.65
CA ASP A 283 -9.77 11.92 -9.40
C ASP A 283 -10.35 13.32 -9.60
N GLY A 284 -10.49 13.77 -10.86
CA GLY A 284 -11.11 15.05 -11.19
C GLY A 284 -10.17 16.25 -11.00
N ASP A 285 -8.90 16.09 -11.39
CA ASP A 285 -7.90 17.17 -11.37
C ASP A 285 -7.67 17.69 -12.80
N PRO A 286 -8.41 18.73 -13.25
CA PRO A 286 -8.33 19.21 -14.63
C PRO A 286 -6.98 19.86 -14.96
N ALA A 287 -6.29 20.44 -13.98
CA ALA A 287 -4.99 21.08 -14.19
C ALA A 287 -3.92 20.02 -14.46
N GLN A 288 -3.87 18.97 -13.63
CA GLN A 288 -2.97 17.84 -13.86
C GLN A 288 -3.32 17.10 -15.15
N LEU A 289 -4.60 16.86 -15.40
CA LEU A 289 -5.06 16.18 -16.61
C LEU A 289 -4.58 16.91 -17.87
N SER A 290 -4.78 18.24 -17.94
CA SER A 290 -4.36 19.05 -19.08
C SER A 290 -2.85 18.94 -19.31
N ALA A 291 -2.05 19.14 -18.25
CA ALA A 291 -0.59 19.03 -18.34
C ALA A 291 -0.12 17.64 -18.79
N ARG A 292 -0.78 16.57 -18.34
CA ARG A 292 -0.44 15.19 -18.76
C ARG A 292 -0.84 14.90 -20.20
N LEU A 293 -1.99 15.41 -20.67
CA LEU A 293 -2.43 15.24 -22.05
C LEU A 293 -1.49 15.94 -23.04
N GLU A 294 -0.99 17.12 -22.68
CA GLU A 294 0.02 17.83 -23.49
C GLU A 294 1.30 17.01 -23.66
N GLU A 295 1.85 16.47 -22.56
CA GLU A 295 3.05 15.61 -22.59
C GLU A 295 2.84 14.35 -23.44
N ILE A 296 1.71 13.67 -23.25
CA ILE A 296 1.36 12.44 -23.98
C ILE A 296 1.19 12.70 -25.48
N THR A 297 0.61 13.85 -25.84
CA THR A 297 0.39 14.24 -27.24
C THR A 297 1.69 14.70 -27.90
N ALA A 298 2.59 15.36 -27.17
CA ALA A 298 3.89 15.79 -27.67
C ALA A 298 4.88 14.62 -27.86
N ALA A 299 4.70 13.53 -27.11
CA ALA A 299 5.51 12.31 -27.22
C ALA A 299 4.94 11.28 -28.22
N SER A 300 3.73 11.50 -28.76
CA SER A 300 3.07 10.64 -29.76
C SER A 300 3.47 11.01 -31.19
#